data_AF-A0A4R1YN83-F1
#
_entry.id   AF-A0A4R1YN83-F1
#
_cell.length_a   1.000
_cell.length_b   1.000
_cell.length_c   1.000
_cell.angle_alpha   90.00
_cell.angle_beta   90.00
_cell.angle_gamma   90.00
#
_symmetry.space_group_name_H-M   'P 1'
#
loop_
_entity.id
_entity.type
_entity.pdbx_description
1 polymer ?
#
loop_
_entity_poly.entity_id
_entity_poly.type
_entity_poly.pdbx_seq_one_letter_code
_entity_poly.pdbx_strand_id
1 'polypeptide(L)'
;MLLKILKSFAIVIVLIAATTAAGIVLPRPMWRDDPTPGDVRRRILVLSNSIHTDIAVPADADILARFGFLRDGALDLDDPNLRYIIFGWGGRSFRSSRASASTIP
;
A
#
# COMPACT_ATOMS: atom_id res chain seq x y z
N MET A 1 0.55 48.20 23.77
CA MET A 1 -0.12 46.87 23.79
C MET A 1 -0.21 46.24 22.40
N LEU A 2 -0.69 46.97 21.38
CA LEU A 2 -0.89 46.46 20.01
C LEU A 2 0.35 45.82 19.36
N LEU A 3 1.53 46.45 19.44
CA LEU A 3 2.78 45.89 18.89
C LEU A 3 3.21 44.56 19.56
N LYS A 4 2.88 44.37 20.84
CA LYS A 4 3.21 43.13 21.57
C LYS A 4 2.30 41.99 21.12
N ILE A 5 1.02 42.29 20.88
CA ILE A 5 0.04 41.33 20.35
C ILE A 5 0.41 40.91 18.93
N LEU A 6 0.77 41.87 18.07
CA LEU A 6 1.20 41.57 16.69
C LEU A 6 2.46 40.69 16.65
N LYS A 7 3.45 40.98 17.51
CA LYS A 7 4.66 40.15 17.64
C LYS A 7 4.33 38.73 18.09
N SER A 8 3.45 38.56 19.09
CA SER A 8 3.04 37.23 19.52
C SER A 8 2.34 36.44 18.41
N PHE A 9 1.46 37.09 17.64
CA PHE A 9 0.82 36.45 16.49
C PHE A 9 1.83 36.02 15.43
N ALA A 10 2.81 36.87 15.11
CA ALA A 10 3.87 36.54 14.16
C ALA A 10 4.71 35.34 14.65
N ILE A 11 5.04 35.28 15.95
CA ILE A 11 5.78 34.15 16.56
C ILE A 11 4.98 32.85 16.45
N VAL A 12 3.68 32.89 16.75
CA VAL A 12 2.81 31.71 16.65
C VAL A 12 2.74 31.20 15.21
N ILE A 13 2.60 32.10 14.23
CA ILE A 13 2.58 31.73 12.80
C ILE A 13 3.89 31.08 12.39
N VAL A 14 5.04 31.65 12.79
CA VAL A 14 6.36 31.07 12.50
C VAL A 14 6.50 29.68 13.13
N LEU A 15 6.02 29.50 14.36
CA LEU A 15 6.08 28.21 15.04
C LEU A 15 5.25 27.15 14.32
N ILE A 16 4.03 27.49 13.89
CA ILE A 16 3.16 26.60 13.10
C ILE A 16 3.81 26.24 11.76
N ALA A 17 4.39 27.22 11.07
CA ALA A 17 5.07 26.97 9.80
C ALA A 17 6.29 26.05 9.98
N ALA A 18 7.08 26.25 11.05
CA ALA A 18 8.24 25.44 11.35
C ALA A 18 7.87 23.98 11.68
N THR A 19 6.84 23.75 12.49
CA THR A 19 6.40 22.39 12.83
C THR A 19 5.80 21.68 11.62
N THR A 20 5.04 22.38 10.78
CA THR A 20 4.49 21.83 9.54
C THR A 20 5.62 21.45 8.57
N ALA A 21 6.61 22.32 8.38
CA ALA A 21 7.77 22.04 7.54
C ALA A 21 8.58 20.85 8.08
N ALA A 22 8.82 20.79 9.39
CA ALA A 22 9.48 19.65 10.02
C ALA A 22 8.67 18.35 9.82
N GLY A 23 7.34 18.40 9.91
CA GLY A 23 6.45 17.27 9.64
C GLY A 23 6.43 16.81 8.18
N ILE A 24 6.83 17.66 7.22
CA ILE A 24 7.01 17.29 5.81
C ILE A 24 8.40 16.66 5.58
N VAL A 25 9.42 17.14 6.30
CA VAL A 25 10.79 16.65 6.19
C VAL A 25 10.98 15.31 6.91
N LEU A 26 10.37 15.11 8.08
CA LEU A 26 10.49 13.86 8.86
C LEU A 26 10.06 12.57 8.11
N PRO A 27 8.94 12.53 7.37
CA PRO A 27 8.54 11.33 6.63
C PRO A 27 9.30 11.17 5.30
N ARG A 28 10.16 12.12 4.92
CA ARG A 28 11.07 11.97 3.77
C ARG A 28 12.41 11.45 4.29
N PRO A 29 12.68 10.13 4.24
CA PRO A 29 14.00 9.62 4.54
C PRO A 29 15.00 10.29 3.58
N MET A 30 15.82 11.21 4.10
CA MET A 30 16.83 11.92 3.30
C MET A 30 17.94 10.97 2.84
N TRP A 31 18.09 9.85 3.54
CA TRP A 31 18.82 8.68 3.07
C TRP A 31 17.86 7.83 2.24
N ARG A 32 18.01 7.89 0.91
CA ARG A 32 17.60 6.77 0.08
C ARG A 32 18.53 5.63 0.47
N ASP A 33 17.99 4.56 1.04
CA ASP A 33 18.73 3.30 1.03
C ASP A 33 19.04 3.01 -0.44
N ASP A 34 20.32 2.82 -0.77
CA ASP A 34 20.69 2.27 -2.08
C ASP A 34 19.85 1.01 -2.29
N PRO A 35 19.31 0.76 -3.50
CA PRO A 35 18.52 -0.43 -3.74
C PRO A 35 19.37 -1.63 -3.35
N THR A 36 19.00 -2.27 -2.24
CA THR A 36 19.63 -3.50 -1.77
C THR A 36 19.68 -4.45 -2.96
N PRO A 37 20.81 -5.10 -3.26
CA PRO A 37 20.87 -6.12 -4.30
C PRO A 37 19.83 -7.20 -3.96
N GLY A 38 18.68 -7.17 -4.66
CA GLY A 38 17.44 -7.75 -4.16
C GLY A 38 16.22 -6.82 -4.23
N ASP A 39 16.35 -5.62 -4.83
CA ASP A 39 15.24 -4.75 -5.27
C ASP A 39 14.42 -5.47 -6.36
N VAL A 40 13.70 -6.51 -5.93
CA VAL A 40 12.72 -7.21 -6.75
C VAL A 40 11.64 -6.18 -7.01
N ARG A 41 11.68 -5.53 -8.18
CA ARG A 41 10.59 -4.68 -8.66
C ARG A 41 9.32 -5.53 -8.76
N ARG A 42 8.48 -5.45 -7.73
CA ARG A 42 7.18 -6.13 -7.72
C ARG A 42 6.16 -5.24 -8.39
N ARG A 43 5.44 -5.80 -9.35
CA ARG A 43 4.33 -5.12 -9.99
C ARG A 43 3.07 -5.35 -9.18
N ILE A 44 2.67 -4.34 -8.41
CA ILE A 44 1.38 -4.30 -7.75
C ILE A 44 0.36 -3.74 -8.75
N LEU A 45 -0.76 -4.43 -8.94
CA LEU A 45 -1.82 -3.97 -9.83
C LEU A 45 -2.92 -3.30 -9.00
N VAL A 46 -3.40 -2.16 -9.47
CA VAL A 46 -4.58 -1.48 -8.93
C VAL A 46 -5.73 -1.75 -9.89
N LEU A 47 -6.75 -2.47 -9.42
CA LEU A 47 -7.92 -2.85 -10.20
C LEU A 47 -9.06 -1.92 -9.79
N SER A 48 -9.42 -0.98 -10.67
CA SER A 48 -10.52 -0.05 -10.43
C SER A 48 -11.76 -0.46 -11.24
N ASN A 49 -12.88 -0.65 -10.56
CA ASN A 49 -14.22 -0.84 -11.12
C ASN A 49 -15.15 0.27 -10.59
N SER A 50 -16.32 0.46 -11.21
CA SER A 50 -17.28 1.55 -10.91
C SER A 50 -17.74 1.64 -9.44
N ILE A 51 -17.50 0.61 -8.63
CA ILE A 51 -17.89 0.55 -7.21
C ILE A 51 -16.77 0.08 -6.27
N HIS A 52 -15.61 -0.36 -6.77
CA HIS A 52 -14.52 -0.89 -5.93
C HIS A 52 -13.14 -0.60 -6.51
N THR A 53 -12.16 -0.35 -5.63
CA THR A 53 -10.74 -0.36 -5.97
C THR A 53 -10.07 -1.48 -5.16
N ASP A 54 -9.54 -2.45 -5.88
CA ASP A 54 -8.84 -3.60 -5.32
C ASP A 54 -7.35 -3.52 -5.65
N ILE A 55 -6.53 -4.14 -4.80
CA ILE A 55 -5.07 -4.20 -4.95
C ILE A 55 -4.67 -5.65 -5.14
N ALA A 56 -4.01 -5.97 -6.26
CA ALA A 56 -3.45 -7.29 -6.50
C ALA A 56 -1.94 -7.30 -6.26
N VAL A 57 -1.51 -8.14 -5.33
CA VAL A 57 -0.11 -8.35 -4.94
C VAL A 57 0.38 -9.66 -5.55
N PRO A 58 1.58 -9.72 -6.17
CA PRO A 58 2.09 -10.96 -6.75
C PRO A 58 2.26 -12.05 -5.69
N ALA A 59 1.93 -13.29 -6.05
CA ALA A 59 2.03 -14.47 -5.20
C ALA A 59 3.47 -15.01 -5.14
N ASP A 60 4.42 -14.14 -4.83
CA ASP A 60 5.83 -14.50 -4.66
C ASP A 60 6.02 -15.30 -3.36
N ALA A 61 7.09 -16.11 -3.28
CA ALA A 61 7.32 -17.01 -2.14
C ALA A 61 7.36 -16.27 -0.78
N ASP A 62 7.91 -15.06 -0.73
CA ASP A 62 7.97 -14.25 0.49
C ASP A 62 6.61 -13.64 0.86
N ILE A 63 5.79 -13.28 -0.14
CA ILE A 63 4.41 -12.83 0.04
C ILE A 63 3.56 -14.01 0.56
N LEU A 64 3.66 -15.18 -0.06
CA LEU A 64 2.94 -16.39 0.36
C LEU A 64 3.35 -16.84 1.77
N ALA A 65 4.61 -16.67 2.17
CA ALA A 65 5.05 -16.92 3.53
C ALA A 65 4.39 -15.95 4.53
N ARG A 66 4.34 -14.65 4.20
CA ARG A 66 3.71 -13.62 5.05
C ARG A 66 2.20 -13.79 5.16
N PHE A 67 1.55 -14.18 4.07
CA PHE A 67 0.11 -14.42 4.01
C PHE A 67 -0.27 -15.90 4.24
N GLY A 68 0.64 -16.72 4.77
CA GLY A 68 0.40 -18.14 4.98
C GLY A 68 -0.79 -18.45 5.88
N PHE A 69 -1.16 -17.51 6.77
CA PHE A 69 -2.37 -17.59 7.60
C PHE A 69 -3.67 -17.62 6.78
N LEU A 70 -3.66 -17.21 5.51
CA LEU A 70 -4.82 -17.31 4.63
C LEU A 70 -5.14 -18.75 4.21
N ARG A 71 -4.21 -19.70 4.41
CA ARG A 71 -4.44 -21.14 4.15
C ARG A 71 -5.55 -21.72 5.03
N ASP A 72 -5.71 -21.20 6.24
CA ASP A 72 -6.78 -21.62 7.16
C ASP A 72 -8.16 -21.10 6.73
N GLY A 73 -8.20 -20.20 5.75
CA GLY A 73 -9.43 -19.68 5.15
C GLY A 73 -9.82 -20.40 3.86
N ALA A 74 -10.61 -19.73 3.03
CA ALA A 74 -11.10 -20.28 1.76
C ALA A 74 -10.12 -20.12 0.59
N LEU A 75 -8.85 -19.75 0.84
CA LEU A 75 -7.88 -19.42 -0.21
C LEU A 75 -6.84 -20.53 -0.36
N ASP A 76 -6.85 -21.18 -1.52
CA ASP A 76 -5.83 -22.15 -1.91
C ASP A 76 -4.54 -21.42 -2.35
N LEU A 77 -3.56 -21.39 -1.45
CA LEU A 77 -2.26 -20.75 -1.68
C LEU A 77 -1.25 -21.66 -2.38
N ASP A 78 -1.56 -22.94 -2.55
CA ASP A 78 -0.66 -23.95 -3.11
C ASP A 78 -1.02 -24.30 -4.58
N ASP A 79 -2.03 -23.64 -5.17
CA ASP A 79 -2.36 -23.75 -6.59
C ASP A 79 -1.16 -23.26 -7.45
N PRO A 80 -0.59 -24.12 -8.33
CA PRO A 80 0.54 -23.74 -9.19
C PRO A 80 0.21 -22.60 -10.18
N ASN A 81 -1.07 -22.27 -10.37
CA ASN A 81 -1.53 -21.18 -11.22
C ASN A 81 -1.77 -19.87 -10.45
N LEU A 82 -1.57 -19.84 -9.13
CA LEU A 82 -1.73 -18.64 -8.33
C LEU A 82 -0.66 -17.61 -8.71
N ARG A 83 -1.10 -16.47 -9.25
CA ARG A 83 -0.21 -15.37 -9.67
C ARG A 83 -0.33 -14.13 -8.81
N TYR A 84 -1.52 -13.86 -8.30
CA TYR A 84 -1.80 -12.67 -7.52
C TYR A 84 -2.81 -12.96 -6.41
N ILE A 85 -2.63 -12.31 -5.26
CA ILE A 85 -3.58 -12.23 -4.16
C ILE A 85 -4.26 -10.86 -4.25
N ILE A 86 -5.59 -10.84 -4.31
CA ILE A 86 -6.39 -9.62 -4.48
C ILE A 86 -7.00 -9.21 -3.14
N PHE A 87 -6.75 -7.96 -2.73
CA PHE A 87 -7.30 -7.35 -1.53
C PHE A 87 -8.27 -6.23 -1.93
N GLY A 88 -9.54 -6.37 -1.55
CA GLY A 88 -10.57 -5.36 -1.80
C GLY A 88 -11.05 -4.67 -0.52
N TRP A 89 -11.46 -3.40 -0.65
CA TRP A 89 -12.05 -2.66 0.47
C TRP A 89 -13.55 -2.97 0.58
N GLY A 90 -13.92 -3.81 1.57
CA GLY A 90 -15.32 -4.06 1.92
C GLY A 90 -15.79 -5.52 1.92
N GLY A 91 -14.95 -6.52 1.61
CA GLY A 91 -15.33 -7.93 1.66
C GLY A 91 -14.56 -8.71 2.71
N ARG A 92 -15.25 -9.30 3.70
CA ARG A 92 -14.70 -10.36 4.57
C ARG A 92 -14.54 -11.71 3.84
N SER A 93 -14.46 -11.67 2.51
CA SER A 93 -14.47 -12.84 1.64
C SER A 93 -13.42 -12.65 0.55
N PHE A 94 -12.37 -13.46 0.62
CA PHE A 94 -11.35 -13.57 -0.41
C PHE A 94 -11.97 -14.30 -1.61
N ARG A 95 -11.89 -13.70 -2.81
CA ARG A 95 -12.33 -14.34 -4.05
C ARG A 95 -11.08 -14.77 -4.83
N SER A 96 -10.89 -16.06 -5.03
CA SER A 96 -9.99 -16.59 -6.06
C SER A 96 -10.68 -16.47 -7.42
N SER A 97 -10.03 -15.86 -8.41
CA SER A 97 -10.50 -15.88 -9.81
C SER A 97 -9.64 -16.85 -10.60
N ARG A 98 -10.27 -17.91 -11.12
CA ARG A 98 -9.65 -18.87 -12.03
C ARG A 98 -9.80 -18.32 -13.46
N ALA A 99 -8.71 -17.96 -14.11
CA ALA A 99 -8.73 -17.69 -15.54
C ALA A 99 -8.82 -19.03 -16.28
N SER A 100 -10.04 -19.42 -16.69
CA SER A 100 -10.22 -20.55 -17.59
C SER A 100 -10.17 -20.03 -19.03
N ALA A 101 -9.08 -20.33 -19.73
CA ALA A 101 -8.99 -20.19 -21.17
C ALA A 101 -9.45 -21.49 -21.84
N SER A 102 -10.18 -21.37 -22.96
CA SER A 102 -10.67 -22.44 -23.84
C SER A 102 -11.87 -23.23 -23.27
N THR A 103 -13.01 -23.35 -23.95
CA THR A 103 -13.19 -23.78 -25.35
C THR A 103 -14.53 -23.25 -25.90
N ILE A 104 -14.52 -22.71 -27.12
CA ILE A 104 -15.70 -22.48 -27.96
C ILE A 104 -15.64 -23.55 -29.07
N PRO A 105 -16.66 -24.39 -29.29
CA PRO A 105 -16.90 -25.02 -30.58
C PRO A 105 -17.53 -24.03 -31.57
#